data_AF-A0A2T0UWM4-F1
#
_entry.id   AF-A0A2T0UWM4-F1
#
_cell.length_a   1.000
_cell.length_b   1.000
_cell.length_c   1.000
_cell.angle_alpha   90.00
_cell.angle_beta   90.00
_cell.angle_gamma   90.00
#
_symmetry.space_group_name_H-M   'P 1'
#
loop_
_entity.id
_entity.type
_entity.pdbx_description
1 polymer ?
#
loop_
_entity_poly.entity_id
_entity_poly.type
_entity_poly.pdbx_seq_one_letter_code
_entity_poly.pdbx_strand_id
1 'polypeptide(L)'
;MEIRDARPEDWPAVWAFARPVIESGEHFVWEPGTPEDRLRAYWIEKEPPASALVAEADGRVAGIAEIHPNQPGRGAHIANAGFMVDPAVRGRGLGRALGEAALARAKADGFAAMQFNAVVATNTAAVELWHSLGFRTLALLPATFRHPSKGLVDMHLMFREL
;
A
#
# COMPACT_ATOMS: atom_id res chain seq x y z
N MET A 1 -10.56 6.77 -15.44
CA MET A 1 -9.77 6.12 -14.37
C MET A 1 -10.25 4.70 -14.30
N GLU A 2 -9.34 3.74 -14.42
CA GLU A 2 -9.64 2.31 -14.42
C GLU A 2 -8.74 1.62 -13.38
N ILE A 3 -9.30 0.65 -12.65
CA ILE A 3 -8.53 -0.22 -11.75
C ILE A 3 -8.59 -1.63 -12.34
N ARG A 4 -7.42 -2.26 -12.52
CA ARG A 4 -7.31 -3.61 -13.08
C ARG A 4 -6.19 -4.40 -12.41
N ASP A 5 -6.14 -5.70 -12.65
CA ASP A 5 -5.02 -6.53 -12.26
C ASP A 5 -3.71 -5.98 -12.83
N ALA A 6 -2.70 -5.92 -11.95
CA ALA A 6 -1.34 -5.60 -12.34
C ALA A 6 -0.74 -6.75 -13.13
N ARG A 7 0.07 -6.43 -14.14
CA ARG A 7 0.84 -7.39 -14.92
C ARG A 7 2.32 -7.07 -14.81
N PRO A 8 3.24 -8.04 -14.95
CA PRO A 8 4.68 -7.78 -14.88
C PRO A 8 5.17 -6.65 -15.79
N GLU A 9 4.52 -6.45 -16.94
CA GLU A 9 4.83 -5.40 -17.91
C GLU A 9 4.49 -3.99 -17.43
N ASP A 10 3.67 -3.85 -16.38
CA ASP A 10 3.36 -2.55 -15.78
C ASP A 10 4.51 -2.05 -14.88
N TRP A 11 5.46 -2.92 -14.52
CA TRP A 11 6.54 -2.58 -13.59
C TRP A 11 7.34 -1.34 -13.97
N PRO A 12 7.78 -1.12 -15.23
CA PRO A 12 8.52 0.08 -15.59
C PRO A 12 7.75 1.38 -15.29
N ALA A 13 6.42 1.38 -15.51
CA ALA A 13 5.56 2.52 -15.20
C ALA A 13 5.36 2.70 -13.69
N VAL A 14 5.20 1.59 -12.95
CA VAL A 14 5.13 1.60 -11.48
C VAL A 14 6.43 2.11 -10.88
N TRP A 15 7.56 1.61 -11.35
CA TRP A 15 8.89 1.92 -10.84
C TRP A 15 9.22 3.40 -10.99
N ALA A 16 8.80 4.03 -12.09
CA ALA A 16 9.02 5.44 -12.35
C ALA A 16 8.51 6.34 -11.20
N PHE A 17 7.37 6.00 -10.58
CA PHE A 17 6.87 6.74 -9.42
C PHE A 17 7.17 6.08 -8.07
N ALA A 18 7.32 4.75 -8.00
CA ALA A 18 7.59 4.04 -6.75
C ALA A 18 9.00 4.33 -6.22
N ARG A 19 10.00 4.38 -7.10
CA ARG A 19 11.39 4.68 -6.73
C ARG A 19 11.53 5.99 -5.94
N PRO A 20 11.10 7.17 -6.45
CA PRO A 20 11.25 8.41 -5.68
C PRO A 20 10.46 8.40 -4.36
N VAL A 21 9.33 7.69 -4.29
CA VAL A 21 8.57 7.53 -3.05
C VAL A 21 9.36 6.74 -2.01
N ILE A 22 10.03 5.66 -2.42
CA ILE A 22 10.86 4.81 -1.54
C ILE A 22 12.14 5.54 -1.13
N GLU A 23 12.83 6.16 -2.09
CA GLU A 23 14.05 6.93 -1.83
C GLU A 23 13.81 8.12 -0.88
N SER A 24 12.58 8.65 -0.83
CA SER A 24 12.23 9.69 0.15
C SER A 24 12.33 9.20 1.60
N GLY A 25 12.09 7.90 1.87
CA GLY A 25 12.07 7.35 3.22
C GLY A 25 10.96 7.89 4.13
N GLU A 26 9.95 8.59 3.60
CA GLU A 26 8.94 9.28 4.43
C GLU A 26 7.69 8.45 4.73
N HIS A 27 7.43 7.40 3.95
CA HIS A 27 6.11 6.74 3.94
C HIS A 27 6.17 5.22 4.13
N PHE A 28 7.30 4.59 3.83
CA PHE A 28 7.50 3.15 3.90
C PHE A 28 8.75 2.82 4.71
N VAL A 29 8.75 1.61 5.29
CA VAL A 29 9.89 1.06 6.05
C VAL A 29 11.05 0.59 5.17
N TRP A 30 10.91 0.69 3.84
CA TRP A 30 11.97 0.38 2.89
C TRP A 30 13.13 1.36 3.06
N GLU A 31 14.36 0.84 3.02
CA GLU A 31 15.55 1.67 3.03
C GLU A 31 15.75 2.31 1.64
N PRO A 32 16.15 3.59 1.56
CA PRO A 32 16.68 4.16 0.32
C PRO A 32 17.80 3.27 -0.25
N GLY A 33 17.78 3.02 -1.56
CA GLY A 33 18.68 2.07 -2.20
C GLY A 33 18.28 0.59 -2.10
N THR A 34 17.08 0.26 -1.58
CA THR A 34 16.55 -1.11 -1.67
C THR A 34 16.57 -1.59 -3.13
N PRO A 35 17.13 -2.79 -3.43
CA PRO A 35 17.22 -3.28 -4.81
C PRO A 35 15.88 -3.34 -5.55
N GLU A 36 15.89 -2.93 -6.82
CA GLU A 36 14.68 -2.87 -7.66
C GLU A 36 13.99 -4.23 -7.80
N ASP A 37 14.75 -5.30 -7.98
CA ASP A 37 14.24 -6.67 -8.10
C ASP A 37 13.47 -7.12 -6.85
N ARG A 38 13.97 -6.77 -5.66
CA ARG A 38 13.27 -7.02 -4.41
C ARG A 38 11.95 -6.28 -4.32
N LEU A 39 11.92 -5.02 -4.76
CA LEU A 39 10.70 -4.20 -4.76
C LEU A 39 9.73 -4.67 -5.83
N ARG A 40 10.21 -5.07 -7.00
CA ARG A 40 9.41 -5.67 -8.07
C ARG A 40 8.72 -6.95 -7.56
N ALA A 41 9.48 -7.85 -6.94
CA ALA A 41 8.95 -9.07 -6.34
C ALA A 41 7.88 -8.77 -5.28
N TYR A 42 8.11 -7.76 -4.44
CA TYR A 42 7.16 -7.38 -3.40
C TYR A 42 5.89 -6.75 -3.97
N TRP A 43 5.97 -5.88 -4.97
CA TRP A 43 4.85 -5.04 -5.41
C TRP A 43 4.02 -5.65 -6.53
N ILE A 44 4.63 -6.38 -7.47
CA ILE A 44 3.94 -6.79 -8.71
C ILE A 44 4.02 -8.27 -9.03
N GLU A 45 5.11 -8.96 -8.69
CA GLU A 45 5.27 -10.40 -8.97
C GLU A 45 4.63 -11.23 -7.86
N LYS A 46 3.30 -11.12 -7.78
CA LYS A 46 2.48 -11.81 -6.77
C LYS A 46 1.97 -13.13 -7.31
N GLU A 47 1.94 -14.13 -6.43
CA GLU A 47 1.24 -15.39 -6.65
C GLU A 47 0.08 -15.53 -5.64
N PRO A 48 -1.04 -16.17 -6.02
CA PRO A 48 -2.15 -16.41 -5.10
C PRO A 48 -1.70 -17.09 -3.81
N PRO A 49 -2.23 -16.68 -2.65
CA PRO A 49 -3.36 -15.77 -2.46
C PRO A 49 -2.99 -14.27 -2.47
N ALA A 50 -1.75 -13.91 -2.78
CA ALA A 50 -1.39 -12.51 -2.98
C ALA A 50 -1.79 -12.02 -4.39
N SER A 51 -2.07 -10.73 -4.52
CA SER A 51 -2.46 -10.10 -5.78
C SER A 51 -1.96 -8.66 -5.82
N ALA A 52 -2.00 -8.05 -7.01
CA ALA A 52 -1.68 -6.64 -7.18
C ALA A 52 -2.65 -6.00 -8.18
N LEU A 53 -3.02 -4.75 -7.92
CA LEU A 53 -3.87 -3.93 -8.77
C LEU A 53 -3.10 -2.68 -9.20
N VAL A 54 -3.35 -2.20 -10.41
CA VAL A 54 -2.88 -0.90 -10.88
C VAL A 54 -4.06 0.03 -11.14
N ALA A 55 -3.83 1.32 -10.87
CA ALA A 55 -4.73 2.38 -11.28
C ALA A 55 -4.20 3.06 -12.53
N GLU A 56 -5.01 3.10 -13.57
CA GLU A 56 -4.75 3.86 -14.78
C GLU A 56 -5.49 5.20 -14.78
N ALA A 57 -4.75 6.26 -15.05
CA ALA A 57 -5.26 7.61 -15.26
C ALA A 57 -4.59 8.21 -16.49
N ASP A 58 -5.38 8.84 -17.37
CA ASP A 58 -4.89 9.49 -18.59
C ASP A 58 -4.03 8.58 -19.48
N GLY A 59 -4.40 7.30 -19.59
CA GLY A 59 -3.73 6.32 -20.44
C GLY A 59 -2.40 5.79 -19.90
N ARG A 60 -2.09 6.02 -18.62
CA ARG A 60 -0.88 5.50 -17.96
C ARG A 60 -1.18 4.93 -16.57
N VAL A 61 -0.35 3.98 -16.14
CA VAL A 61 -0.33 3.52 -14.75
C VAL A 61 0.16 4.65 -13.86
N ALA A 62 -0.62 4.92 -12.80
CA ALA A 62 -0.43 6.05 -11.91
C ALA A 62 -0.60 5.67 -10.43
N GLY A 63 -0.85 4.40 -10.15
CA GLY A 63 -0.82 3.87 -8.80
C GLY A 63 -0.82 2.35 -8.81
N ILE A 64 -0.41 1.77 -7.68
CA ILE A 64 -0.36 0.33 -7.44
C ILE A 64 -0.86 0.04 -6.03
N ALA A 65 -1.56 -1.09 -5.88
CA ALA A 65 -1.87 -1.71 -4.62
C ALA A 65 -1.40 -3.16 -4.66
N GLU A 66 -0.74 -3.62 -3.61
CA GLU A 66 -0.43 -5.04 -3.42
C GLU A 66 -1.25 -5.57 -2.25
N ILE A 67 -1.75 -6.80 -2.34
CA ILE A 67 -2.60 -7.44 -1.32
C ILE A 67 -2.02 -8.81 -1.03
N HIS A 68 -1.87 -9.19 0.23
CA HIS A 68 -1.34 -10.49 0.62
C HIS A 68 -1.86 -10.94 1.99
N PRO A 69 -1.74 -12.22 2.37
CA PRO A 69 -1.99 -12.64 3.75
C PRO A 69 -1.03 -11.95 4.72
N ASN A 70 -1.58 -11.28 5.74
CA ASN A 70 -0.79 -10.57 6.73
C ASN A 70 0.09 -11.51 7.58
N GLN A 71 -0.33 -12.77 7.72
CA GLN A 71 0.33 -13.82 8.48
C GLN A 71 0.22 -15.16 7.73
N PRO A 72 1.16 -16.10 7.94
CA PRO A 72 1.07 -17.43 7.34
C PRO A 72 0.00 -18.31 8.00
N GLY A 73 -0.37 -19.40 7.32
CA GLY A 73 -1.15 -20.50 7.89
C GLY A 73 -2.46 -20.06 8.54
N ARG A 74 -2.58 -20.27 9.87
CA ARG A 74 -3.82 -19.98 10.61
C ARG A 74 -4.17 -18.49 10.68
N GLY A 75 -3.23 -17.60 10.39
CA GLY A 75 -3.46 -16.15 10.30
C GLY A 75 -3.74 -15.64 8.87
N ALA A 76 -3.72 -16.52 7.86
CA ALA A 76 -3.78 -16.11 6.46
C ALA A 76 -5.14 -15.56 6.00
N HIS A 77 -6.17 -15.66 6.84
CA HIS A 77 -7.50 -15.11 6.58
C HIS A 77 -7.58 -13.58 6.80
N ILE A 78 -6.51 -12.95 7.28
CA ILE A 78 -6.40 -11.49 7.42
C ILE A 78 -5.49 -10.96 6.31
N ALA A 79 -5.99 -10.07 5.47
CA ALA A 79 -5.20 -9.41 4.44
C ALA A 79 -4.30 -8.30 5.02
N ASN A 80 -3.23 -8.00 4.32
CA ASN A 80 -2.47 -6.76 4.41
C ASN A 80 -2.35 -6.20 2.98
N ALA A 81 -2.14 -4.89 2.86
CA ALA A 81 -1.90 -4.26 1.60
C ALA A 81 -0.98 -3.04 1.71
N GLY A 82 -0.19 -2.82 0.68
CA GLY A 82 0.59 -1.62 0.43
C GLY A 82 0.01 -0.82 -0.73
N PHE A 83 0.17 0.51 -0.72
CA PHE A 83 -0.37 1.39 -1.76
C PHE A 83 0.63 2.48 -2.14
N MET A 84 0.84 2.69 -3.45
CA MET A 84 1.56 3.86 -3.94
C MET A 84 0.75 4.55 -5.03
N VAL A 85 0.75 5.88 -5.01
CA VAL A 85 0.18 6.73 -6.06
C VAL A 85 1.26 7.68 -6.51
N ASP A 86 1.33 7.87 -7.82
CA ASP A 86 2.24 8.81 -8.44
C ASP A 86 2.04 10.22 -7.86
N PRO A 87 3.08 10.82 -7.24
CA PRO A 87 3.04 12.17 -6.69
C PRO A 87 2.51 13.23 -7.67
N ALA A 88 2.77 13.08 -8.97
CA ALA A 88 2.38 14.03 -10.00
C ALA A 88 0.86 14.11 -10.22
N VAL A 89 0.09 13.13 -9.74
CA VAL A 89 -1.38 13.07 -9.92
C VAL A 89 -2.13 12.86 -8.60
N ARG A 90 -1.50 13.20 -7.47
CA ARG A 90 -2.17 13.24 -6.16
C ARG A 90 -3.36 14.19 -6.16
N GLY A 91 -4.29 13.97 -5.22
CA GLY A 91 -5.51 14.79 -5.09
C GLY A 91 -6.62 14.48 -6.10
N ARG A 92 -6.41 13.53 -7.03
CA ARG A 92 -7.40 13.13 -8.04
C ARG A 92 -8.24 11.90 -7.64
N GLY A 93 -8.19 11.50 -6.37
CA GLY A 93 -8.97 10.36 -5.86
C GLY A 93 -8.39 8.96 -6.13
N LEU A 94 -7.23 8.84 -6.79
CA LEU A 94 -6.62 7.54 -7.13
C LEU A 94 -6.37 6.66 -5.90
N GLY A 95 -5.87 7.23 -4.80
CA GLY A 95 -5.61 6.48 -3.56
C GLY A 95 -6.90 5.89 -2.96
N ARG A 96 -8.00 6.64 -3.02
CA ARG A 96 -9.33 6.15 -2.61
C ARG A 96 -9.81 5.02 -3.52
N ALA A 97 -9.74 5.22 -4.83
CA ALA A 97 -10.19 4.22 -5.79
C ALA A 97 -9.40 2.91 -5.66
N LEU A 98 -8.07 2.98 -5.49
CA LEU A 98 -7.23 1.81 -5.20
C LEU A 98 -7.59 1.15 -3.87
N GLY A 99 -7.80 1.94 -2.81
CA GLY A 99 -8.20 1.42 -1.51
C GLY A 99 -9.54 0.68 -1.56
N GLU A 100 -10.55 1.26 -2.20
CA GLU A 100 -11.87 0.64 -2.38
C GLU A 100 -11.78 -0.64 -3.21
N ALA A 101 -11.03 -0.62 -4.32
CA ALA A 101 -10.81 -1.79 -5.16
C ALA A 101 -10.04 -2.90 -4.42
N ALA A 102 -9.03 -2.56 -3.62
CA ALA A 102 -8.27 -3.53 -2.84
C ALA A 102 -9.12 -4.18 -1.75
N LEU A 103 -9.99 -3.42 -1.09
CA LEU A 103 -10.95 -3.95 -0.12
C LEU A 103 -11.96 -4.89 -0.78
N ALA A 104 -12.49 -4.51 -1.95
CA ALA A 104 -13.40 -5.35 -2.72
C ALA A 104 -12.73 -6.65 -3.18
N ARG A 105 -11.49 -6.55 -3.67
CA ARG A 105 -10.67 -7.70 -4.07
C ARG A 105 -10.40 -8.63 -2.90
N ALA A 106 -9.92 -8.10 -1.77
CA ALA A 106 -9.65 -8.91 -0.58
C ALA A 106 -10.92 -9.64 -0.09
N LYS A 107 -12.08 -8.99 -0.15
CA LYS A 107 -13.36 -9.63 0.20
C LYS A 107 -13.71 -10.76 -0.77
N ALA A 108 -13.54 -10.53 -2.09
CA ALA A 108 -13.80 -11.55 -3.11
C ALA A 108 -12.87 -12.76 -3.01
N ASP A 109 -11.61 -12.53 -2.61
CA ASP A 109 -10.59 -13.57 -2.40
C ASP A 109 -10.79 -14.32 -1.06
N GLY A 110 -11.81 -13.98 -0.26
CA GLY A 110 -12.19 -14.70 0.95
C GLY A 110 -11.47 -14.27 2.24
N PHE A 111 -10.77 -13.14 2.24
CA PHE A 111 -10.23 -12.56 3.46
C PHE A 111 -11.36 -12.05 4.37
N ALA A 112 -11.20 -12.22 5.68
CA ALA A 112 -12.19 -11.79 6.68
C ALA A 112 -12.00 -10.32 7.12
N ALA A 113 -10.76 -9.82 7.04
CA ALA A 113 -10.40 -8.47 7.45
C ALA A 113 -9.13 -8.02 6.71
N MET A 114 -8.80 -6.73 6.81
CA MET A 114 -7.53 -6.15 6.37
C MET A 114 -6.86 -5.42 7.54
N GLN A 115 -5.55 -5.65 7.69
CA GLN A 115 -4.71 -5.04 8.72
C GLN A 115 -3.50 -4.36 8.08
N PHE A 116 -3.28 -3.10 8.45
CA PHE A 116 -2.04 -2.39 8.17
C PHE A 116 -1.18 -2.37 9.43
N ASN A 117 -0.01 -3.01 9.35
CA ASN A 117 0.90 -3.15 10.49
C ASN A 117 1.64 -1.85 10.81
N ALA A 118 1.85 -1.00 9.80
CA ALA A 118 2.75 0.14 9.87
C ALA A 118 2.28 1.27 8.95
N VAL A 119 1.45 2.17 9.47
CA VAL A 119 1.10 3.43 8.80
C VAL A 119 1.83 4.57 9.52
N VAL A 120 2.80 5.21 8.88
CA VAL A 120 3.59 6.30 9.49
C VAL A 120 2.65 7.43 9.95
N ALA A 121 2.66 7.76 11.23
CA ALA A 121 1.70 8.71 11.82
C ALA A 121 1.79 10.12 11.22
N THR A 122 2.97 10.50 10.72
CA THR A 122 3.17 11.79 10.04
C THR A 122 2.67 11.82 8.59
N ASN A 123 2.26 10.69 8.02
CA ASN A 123 1.60 10.62 6.72
C ASN A 123 0.09 10.80 6.88
N THR A 124 -0.31 12.00 7.33
CA THR A 124 -1.68 12.32 7.71
C THR A 124 -2.68 12.09 6.58
N ALA A 125 -2.29 12.36 5.33
CA ALA A 125 -3.13 12.09 4.16
C ALA A 125 -3.49 10.60 4.01
N ALA A 126 -2.55 9.68 4.28
CA ALA A 126 -2.84 8.25 4.26
C ALA A 126 -3.69 7.84 5.47
N VAL A 127 -3.39 8.36 6.66
CA VAL A 127 -4.15 8.08 7.89
C VAL A 127 -5.62 8.48 7.73
N GLU A 128 -5.88 9.69 7.24
CA GLU A 128 -7.23 10.19 6.96
C GLU A 128 -7.95 9.37 5.88
N LEU A 129 -7.23 8.98 4.81
CA LEU A 129 -7.77 8.12 3.78
C LEU A 129 -8.23 6.78 4.37
N TRP A 130 -7.38 6.09 5.13
CA TRP A 130 -7.71 4.79 5.71
C TRP A 130 -8.88 4.88 6.69
N HIS A 131 -8.92 5.92 7.54
CA HIS A 131 -10.08 6.18 8.39
C HIS A 131 -11.36 6.37 7.59
N SER A 132 -11.32 7.15 6.51
CA SER A 132 -12.49 7.36 5.64
C SER A 132 -12.95 6.11 4.90
N LEU A 133 -12.08 5.11 4.77
CA LEU A 133 -12.40 3.80 4.20
C LEU A 133 -12.87 2.80 5.26
N GLY A 134 -13.01 3.20 6.52
CA GLY A 134 -13.52 2.39 7.61
C GLY A 134 -12.45 1.64 8.41
N PHE A 135 -11.16 1.96 8.23
CA PHE A 135 -10.14 1.46 9.14
C PHE A 135 -10.18 2.19 10.47
N ARG A 136 -10.01 1.44 11.54
CA ARG A 136 -9.79 1.97 12.90
C ARG A 136 -8.34 1.77 13.30
N THR A 137 -7.79 2.73 14.04
CA THR A 137 -6.48 2.58 14.69
C THR A 137 -6.64 1.69 15.91
N LEU A 138 -5.95 0.55 15.94
CA LEU A 138 -5.92 -0.35 17.10
C LEU A 138 -4.85 0.06 18.11
N ALA A 139 -3.71 0.54 17.61
CA ALA A 139 -2.58 0.95 18.43
C ALA A 139 -1.76 2.06 17.75
N LEU A 140 -1.09 2.85 18.58
CA LEU A 140 -0.01 3.75 18.17
C LEU A 140 1.29 3.19 18.73
N LEU A 141 2.22 2.82 17.86
CA LEU A 141 3.53 2.31 18.24
C LEU A 141 4.50 3.49 18.31
N PRO A 142 5.02 3.85 19.50
CA PRO A 142 5.81 5.05 19.66
C PRO A 142 7.22 4.88 19.07
N ALA A 143 7.71 5.90 18.35
CA ALA A 143 9.09 5.98 17.85
C ALA A 143 9.54 4.76 17.01
N THR A 144 8.62 4.09 16.33
CA THR A 144 8.93 2.87 15.54
C THR A 144 9.30 3.14 14.08
N PHE A 145 9.35 4.41 13.65
CA PHE A 145 9.78 4.80 12.31
C PHE A 145 10.87 5.87 12.35
N ARG A 146 11.94 5.68 11.56
CA ARG A 146 13.05 6.65 11.43
C ARG A 146 12.79 7.57 10.25
N HIS A 147 12.08 8.69 10.48
CA HIS A 147 11.80 9.66 9.44
C HIS A 147 13.07 10.48 9.10
N PRO A 148 13.40 10.69 7.82
CA PRO A 148 14.65 11.36 7.40
C PRO A 148 14.79 12.78 7.97
N SER A 149 13.69 13.52 8.09
CA SER A 149 13.66 14.91 8.55
C SER A 149 12.98 15.14 9.92
N LYS A 150 12.22 14.17 10.44
CA LYS A 150 11.40 14.33 11.66
C LYS A 150 11.90 13.50 12.85
N GLY A 151 13.01 12.79 12.69
CA GLY A 151 13.56 11.91 13.72
C GLY A 151 12.72 10.64 13.91
N LEU A 152 12.64 10.16 15.14
CA LEU A 152 11.81 9.00 15.46
C LEU A 152 10.35 9.43 15.56
N VAL A 153 9.50 8.81 14.75
CA VAL A 153 8.05 9.07 14.71
C VAL A 153 7.26 7.78 14.89
N ASP A 154 6.00 7.94 15.22
CA ASP A 154 5.11 6.84 15.55
C ASP A 154 4.55 6.15 14.29
N MET A 155 4.05 4.92 14.46
CA MET A 155 3.26 4.24 13.44
C MET A 155 1.92 3.78 14.00
N HIS A 156 0.86 3.88 13.21
CA HIS A 156 -0.43 3.28 13.51
C HIS A 156 -0.47 1.82 13.06
N LEU A 157 -1.03 0.96 13.91
CA LEU A 157 -1.61 -0.31 13.51
C LEU A 157 -3.09 -0.07 13.23
N MET A 158 -3.53 -0.33 12.00
CA MET A 158 -4.91 -0.09 11.57
C MET A 158 -5.59 -1.39 11.14
N PHE A 159 -6.90 -1.50 11.34
CA PHE A 159 -7.67 -2.70 11.06
C PHE A 159 -9.08 -2.39 10.55
N ARG A 160 -9.59 -3.23 9.64
CA ARG A 160 -10.95 -3.15 9.08
C ARG A 160 -11.49 -4.55 8.76
N GLU A 161 -12.70 -4.86 9.19
CA GLU A 161 -13.43 -6.08 8.77
C GLU A 161 -13.97 -5.91 7.34
N LEU A 162 -14.05 -6.99 6.54
CA LEU A 162 -14.39 -6.94 5.10
C LEU A 162 -15.86 -7.27 4.78
#